data_AF-A0ABC8CNI8-F1
#
_entry.id   AF-A0ABC8CNI8-F1
#
_cell.length_a   1.000
_cell.length_b   1.000
_cell.length_c   1.000
_cell.angle_alpha   90.00
_cell.angle_beta   90.00
_cell.angle_gamma   90.00
#
_symmetry.space_group_name_H-M   'P 1'
#
loop_
_entity.id
_entity.type
_entity.pdbx_description
1 polymer ?
#
loop_
_entity_poly.entity_id
_entity_poly.type
_entity_poly.pdbx_seq_one_letter_code
_entity_poly.pdbx_strand_id
1 'polypeptide(L)'
;MSAFDHAVWWHVYPLTACGAPIREEHTSAPRLKRLEAWMDYVVELGCNGLLLGPIFASMSHGYDTVDYYRLDPRLGTDDEWDAFVDAAHSRGLRIMLDGVFNHVGAQHPLAAHPTEDNAGMVQESGWEGHEQLRELNHADPRVADMVVDIMCHWLGKGADAWRLDVAYAVPSEFWATVTERVREHFPNVAFLGEVLHGDFAAIGRAGHLDAVTAYELWKGTWSSIHDVNFWELAHALERHAGFSSTMTMQTFVGNHDVNRIASQVGDAGAVLAATILFTVPGMPSVYYGDEQAFRGEKAEGFAADDPIRPPLPENPAELAELGWWLYHLYQELIALRRRNDWLTHALLEVRDKANESITYAVTTPEHECLVSLHAGDHHAATVTIDGHTEFEWRG
;
A
#
# COMPACT_ATOMS: atom_id res chain seq x y z
N MET A 1 -10.05 9.60 16.44
CA MET A 1 -9.15 9.84 15.31
C MET A 1 -8.38 8.56 15.08
N SER A 2 -8.56 7.98 13.90
CA SER A 2 -7.92 6.72 13.50
C SER A 2 -6.42 6.95 13.31
N ALA A 3 -5.63 5.88 13.45
CA ALA A 3 -4.21 5.85 13.07
C ALA A 3 -3.98 6.33 11.61
N PHE A 4 -5.02 6.26 10.78
CA PHE A 4 -4.99 6.55 9.35
C PHE A 4 -5.32 8.00 8.97
N ASP A 5 -5.88 8.81 9.89
CA ASP A 5 -6.41 10.15 9.54
C ASP A 5 -5.32 11.13 9.05
N HIS A 6 -4.09 10.94 9.53
CA HIS A 6 -2.93 11.80 9.19
C HIS A 6 -1.78 11.00 8.57
N ALA A 7 -2.01 9.75 8.19
CA ALA A 7 -0.96 8.88 7.68
C ALA A 7 -0.73 9.13 6.18
N VAL A 8 0.53 9.32 5.82
CA VAL A 8 1.02 9.23 4.44
C VAL A 8 2.05 8.11 4.44
N TRP A 9 1.69 7.01 3.78
CA TRP A 9 2.49 5.79 3.80
C TRP A 9 3.52 5.79 2.69
N TRP A 10 4.73 5.32 3.00
CA TRP A 10 5.71 4.93 2.02
C TRP A 10 5.73 3.40 1.94
N HIS A 11 5.17 2.88 0.86
CA HIS A 11 5.04 1.46 0.58
C HIS A 11 6.32 0.94 -0.05
N VAL A 12 7.03 0.08 0.67
CA VAL A 12 8.30 -0.51 0.24
C VAL A 12 8.19 -2.03 0.22
N TYR A 13 8.79 -2.65 -0.80
CA TYR A 13 8.86 -4.10 -0.93
C TYR A 13 10.22 -4.58 -0.41
N PRO A 14 10.33 -5.03 0.86
CA PRO A 14 11.62 -5.04 1.57
C PRO A 14 12.65 -5.99 0.96
N LEU A 15 12.22 -7.16 0.48
CA LEU A 15 13.13 -8.15 -0.12
C LEU A 15 13.94 -7.53 -1.27
N THR A 16 13.27 -7.04 -2.32
CA THR A 16 14.01 -6.48 -3.46
C THR A 16 14.60 -5.13 -3.16
N ALA A 17 13.91 -4.25 -2.42
CA ALA A 17 14.42 -2.92 -2.06
C ALA A 17 15.77 -3.02 -1.34
N CYS A 18 15.93 -4.01 -0.47
CA CYS A 18 17.18 -4.27 0.24
C CYS A 18 18.17 -5.17 -0.54
N GLY A 19 17.89 -5.50 -1.80
CA GLY A 19 18.73 -6.34 -2.65
C GLY A 19 18.84 -7.79 -2.19
N ALA A 20 17.80 -8.33 -1.54
CA ALA A 20 17.75 -9.73 -1.16
C ALA A 20 17.53 -10.63 -2.40
N PRO A 21 18.20 -11.79 -2.47
CA PRO A 21 17.96 -12.74 -3.54
C PRO A 21 16.56 -13.37 -3.39
N ILE A 22 15.72 -13.23 -4.41
CA ILE A 22 14.31 -13.69 -4.35
C ILE A 22 14.19 -15.21 -4.54
N ARG A 23 15.04 -15.83 -5.36
CA ARG A 23 14.89 -17.22 -5.81
C ARG A 23 16.13 -18.10 -5.59
N GLU A 24 17.20 -17.51 -5.07
CA GLU A 24 18.47 -18.22 -4.82
C GLU A 24 18.52 -18.72 -3.37
N GLU A 25 19.61 -19.35 -2.94
CA GLU A 25 19.72 -19.86 -1.56
C GLU A 25 19.53 -18.77 -0.51
N HIS A 26 18.70 -19.08 0.50
CA HIS A 26 18.33 -18.17 1.58
C HIS A 26 19.45 -18.10 2.61
N THR A 27 20.45 -17.29 2.30
CA THR A 27 21.52 -16.94 3.25
C THR A 27 21.09 -15.79 4.12
N SER A 28 21.29 -15.95 5.43
CA SER A 28 20.95 -14.89 6.37
C SER A 28 21.88 -13.70 6.20
N ALA A 29 21.32 -12.49 6.11
CA ALA A 29 22.11 -11.27 6.08
C ALA A 29 21.30 -10.06 6.60
N PRO A 30 21.97 -9.06 7.19
CA PRO A 30 21.35 -7.89 7.85
C PRO A 30 20.83 -6.85 6.83
N ARG A 31 19.99 -7.26 5.90
CA ARG A 31 19.57 -6.40 4.77
C ARG A 31 18.50 -5.37 5.17
N LEU A 32 17.66 -5.66 6.16
CA LEU A 32 16.61 -4.75 6.62
C LEU A 32 17.19 -3.42 7.14
N LYS A 33 18.37 -3.48 7.76
CA LYS A 33 19.14 -2.30 8.21
C LYS A 33 19.40 -1.28 7.09
N ARG A 34 19.44 -1.71 5.83
CA ARG A 34 19.62 -0.79 4.69
C ARG A 34 18.50 0.26 4.62
N LEU A 35 17.29 -0.08 5.04
CA LEU A 35 16.17 0.86 5.05
C LEU A 35 16.30 1.94 6.14
N GLU A 36 17.17 1.79 7.14
CA GLU A 36 17.37 2.84 8.16
C GLU A 36 17.85 4.15 7.52
N ALA A 37 18.74 4.09 6.53
CA ALA A 37 19.19 5.28 5.80
C ALA A 37 18.08 5.93 4.96
N TRP A 38 17.07 5.14 4.58
CA TRP A 38 15.90 5.61 3.84
C TRP A 38 14.83 6.21 4.76
N MET A 39 14.82 5.89 6.05
CA MET A 39 13.85 6.45 7.00
C MET A 39 13.95 7.98 7.08
N ASP A 40 15.17 8.54 7.10
CA ASP A 40 15.38 9.99 7.11
C ASP A 40 14.84 10.62 5.81
N TYR A 41 15.13 10.01 4.66
CA TYR A 41 14.59 10.42 3.35
C TYR A 41 13.06 10.39 3.30
N VAL A 42 12.44 9.37 3.90
CA VAL A 42 10.96 9.21 3.97
C VAL A 42 10.34 10.28 4.86
N VAL A 43 10.98 10.62 5.99
CA VAL A 43 10.54 11.72 6.85
C VAL A 43 10.68 13.06 6.14
N GLU A 44 11.80 13.29 5.45
CA GLU A 44 12.03 14.51 4.66
C GLU A 44 11.04 14.63 3.50
N LEU A 45 10.63 13.52 2.87
CA LEU A 45 9.57 13.49 1.87
C LEU A 45 8.22 13.96 2.45
N GLY A 46 8.02 13.82 3.76
CA GLY A 46 6.81 14.20 4.48
C GLY A 46 5.91 13.00 4.84
N CYS A 47 6.35 11.78 4.54
CA CYS A 47 5.68 10.56 4.96
C CYS A 47 5.88 10.33 6.47
N ASN A 48 4.94 9.62 7.09
CA ASN A 48 4.98 9.28 8.52
C ASN A 48 4.59 7.83 8.82
N GLY A 49 4.57 6.98 7.79
CA GLY A 49 4.35 5.56 7.92
C GLY A 49 5.14 4.77 6.88
N LEU A 50 5.65 3.61 7.28
CA LEU A 50 6.24 2.60 6.42
C LEU A 50 5.21 1.48 6.24
N LEU A 51 4.78 1.24 5.00
CA LEU A 51 4.01 0.06 4.64
C LEU A 51 4.99 -0.95 4.05
N LEU A 52 5.31 -1.99 4.80
CA LEU A 52 6.21 -3.04 4.37
C LEU A 52 5.41 -4.12 3.66
N GLY A 53 5.81 -4.51 2.46
CA GLY A 53 5.42 -5.80 1.89
C GLY A 53 5.90 -6.96 2.78
N PRO A 54 5.63 -8.23 2.40
CA PRO A 54 5.86 -9.37 3.29
C PRO A 54 7.29 -9.46 3.82
N ILE A 55 7.42 -9.62 5.14
CA ILE A 55 8.71 -9.72 5.84
C ILE A 55 8.96 -11.10 6.45
N PHE A 56 7.97 -11.99 6.46
CA PHE A 56 8.09 -13.29 7.10
C PHE A 56 8.95 -14.23 6.26
N ALA A 57 9.57 -15.21 6.92
CA ALA A 57 10.34 -16.23 6.24
C ALA A 57 9.48 -16.91 5.17
N SER A 58 9.95 -16.88 3.93
CA SER A 58 9.21 -17.33 2.75
C SER A 58 10.10 -18.20 1.85
N MET A 59 9.51 -18.87 0.84
CA MET A 59 10.27 -19.64 -0.15
C MET A 59 10.81 -18.77 -1.30
N SER A 60 10.16 -17.65 -1.63
CA SER A 60 10.58 -16.78 -2.72
C SER A 60 10.20 -15.32 -2.52
N HIS A 61 9.09 -14.85 -3.11
CA HIS A 61 8.66 -13.45 -3.17
C HIS A 61 7.87 -12.98 -1.94
N GLY A 62 8.12 -13.56 -0.76
CA GLY A 62 7.51 -13.13 0.49
C GLY A 62 6.06 -13.59 0.75
N TYR A 63 5.25 -13.83 -0.30
CA TYR A 63 3.85 -14.27 -0.13
C TYR A 63 3.69 -15.79 0.02
N ASP A 64 4.76 -16.55 -0.19
CA ASP A 64 4.82 -17.98 0.04
C ASP A 64 5.40 -18.31 1.42
N THR A 65 4.76 -17.78 2.47
CA THR A 65 5.23 -17.84 3.86
C THR A 65 5.45 -19.28 4.33
N VAL A 66 6.61 -19.54 4.95
CA VAL A 66 6.97 -20.83 5.56
C VAL A 66 7.06 -20.78 7.08
N ASP A 67 7.25 -19.59 7.67
CA ASP A 67 7.23 -19.36 9.11
C ASP A 67 6.82 -17.91 9.41
N TYR A 68 5.62 -17.74 9.97
CA TYR A 68 5.07 -16.43 10.32
C TYR A 68 5.73 -15.77 11.53
N TYR A 69 6.40 -16.51 12.40
CA TYR A 69 6.99 -15.98 13.65
C TYR A 69 8.43 -15.53 13.48
N ARG A 70 8.96 -15.65 12.28
CA ARG A 70 10.37 -15.40 11.99
C ARG A 70 10.51 -14.38 10.87
N LEU A 71 11.34 -13.38 11.09
CA LEU A 71 11.79 -12.49 10.02
C LEU A 71 12.46 -13.32 8.92
N ASP A 72 12.22 -12.97 7.65
CA ASP A 72 12.89 -13.65 6.54
C ASP A 72 14.40 -13.57 6.73
N PRO A 73 15.12 -14.72 6.73
CA PRO A 73 16.56 -14.72 6.99
C PRO A 73 17.30 -13.81 6.00
N ARG A 74 16.80 -13.65 4.77
CA ARG A 74 17.43 -12.80 3.76
C ARG A 74 17.35 -11.32 4.15
N LEU A 75 16.39 -10.93 4.98
CA LEU A 75 16.23 -9.58 5.53
C LEU A 75 17.00 -9.39 6.84
N GLY A 76 17.08 -10.42 7.68
CA GLY A 76 17.87 -10.33 8.91
C GLY A 76 17.47 -11.32 9.99
N THR A 77 17.70 -10.90 11.23
CA THR A 77 17.36 -11.61 12.47
C THR A 77 16.32 -10.85 13.28
N ASP A 78 15.77 -11.49 14.32
CA ASP A 78 14.83 -10.86 15.24
C ASP A 78 15.42 -9.65 15.98
N ASP A 79 16.70 -9.69 16.35
CA ASP A 79 17.38 -8.53 16.98
C ASP A 79 17.49 -7.34 15.99
N GLU A 80 17.63 -7.63 14.70
CA GLU A 80 17.67 -6.61 13.65
C GLU A 80 16.28 -6.05 13.34
N TRP A 81 15.23 -6.83 13.56
CA TRP A 81 13.86 -6.32 13.55
C TRP A 81 13.65 -5.32 14.68
N ASP A 82 14.03 -5.66 15.92
CA ASP A 82 13.86 -4.77 17.07
C ASP A 82 14.61 -3.44 16.86
N ALA A 83 15.85 -3.50 16.35
CA ALA A 83 16.62 -2.31 16.00
C ALA A 83 15.97 -1.46 14.90
N PHE A 84 15.37 -2.11 13.88
CA PHE A 84 14.65 -1.43 12.81
C PHE A 84 13.40 -0.69 13.34
N VAL A 85 12.65 -1.33 14.23
CA VAL A 85 11.48 -0.72 14.89
C VAL A 85 11.88 0.50 15.70
N ASP A 86 12.91 0.37 16.55
CA ASP A 86 13.44 1.50 17.34
C ASP A 86 13.87 2.68 16.44
N ALA A 87 14.53 2.37 15.32
CA ALA A 87 14.96 3.37 14.34
C ALA A 87 13.77 4.09 13.66
N ALA A 88 12.71 3.37 13.33
CA ALA A 88 11.50 3.94 12.72
C ALA A 88 10.71 4.79 13.73
N HIS A 89 10.45 4.25 14.92
CA HIS A 89 9.66 4.92 15.96
C HIS A 89 10.35 6.16 16.51
N SER A 90 11.68 6.14 16.68
CA SER A 90 12.45 7.34 17.08
C SER A 90 12.37 8.49 16.08
N ARG A 91 11.98 8.20 14.83
CA ARG A 91 11.72 9.18 13.76
C ARG A 91 10.24 9.52 13.59
N GLY A 92 9.36 8.95 14.42
CA GLY A 92 7.91 9.14 14.33
C GLY A 92 7.26 8.41 13.16
N LEU A 93 7.93 7.43 12.56
CA LEU A 93 7.36 6.57 11.53
C LEU A 93 6.58 5.44 12.17
N ARG A 94 5.33 5.22 11.72
CA ARG A 94 4.56 4.01 12.04
C ARG A 94 4.93 2.87 11.11
N ILE A 95 4.74 1.62 11.52
CA ILE A 95 5.01 0.44 10.71
C ILE A 95 3.71 -0.34 10.47
N MET A 96 3.33 -0.51 9.21
CA MET A 96 2.29 -1.43 8.79
C MET A 96 2.91 -2.66 8.14
N LEU A 97 2.51 -3.84 8.62
CA LEU A 97 2.99 -5.13 8.11
C LEU A 97 2.00 -5.77 7.15
N ASP A 98 2.53 -6.47 6.15
CA ASP A 98 1.76 -7.30 5.24
C ASP A 98 1.48 -8.69 5.84
N GLY A 99 0.20 -8.99 6.03
CA GLY A 99 -0.33 -10.22 6.61
C GLY A 99 -0.91 -11.13 5.55
N VAL A 100 -0.14 -12.12 5.12
CA VAL A 100 -0.54 -13.13 4.14
C VAL A 100 -1.30 -14.25 4.83
N PHE A 101 -2.60 -14.08 5.07
CA PHE A 101 -3.41 -15.06 5.84
C PHE A 101 -4.48 -15.77 5.02
N ASN A 102 -4.44 -15.64 3.70
CA ASN A 102 -5.25 -16.44 2.79
C ASN A 102 -4.63 -17.83 2.54
N HIS A 103 -3.30 -17.88 2.42
CA HIS A 103 -2.56 -19.08 2.06
C HIS A 103 -1.19 -19.11 2.75
N VAL A 104 -0.54 -20.27 2.70
CA VAL A 104 0.86 -20.49 3.11
C VAL A 104 1.67 -21.02 1.93
N GLY A 105 3.00 -20.89 1.98
CA GLY A 105 3.88 -21.57 1.04
C GLY A 105 3.77 -23.10 1.18
N ALA A 106 3.99 -23.83 0.08
CA ALA A 106 3.90 -25.29 0.07
C ALA A 106 4.88 -25.99 1.03
N GLN A 107 5.98 -25.33 1.41
CA GLN A 107 6.94 -25.84 2.41
C GLN A 107 6.59 -25.47 3.85
N HIS A 108 5.51 -24.70 4.09
CA HIS A 108 5.07 -24.38 5.44
C HIS A 108 4.75 -25.69 6.20
N PRO A 109 5.13 -25.83 7.49
CA PRO A 109 4.91 -27.07 8.24
C PRO A 109 3.46 -27.56 8.23
N LEU A 110 2.48 -26.64 8.26
CA LEU A 110 1.05 -26.97 8.14
C LEU A 110 0.67 -27.65 6.82
N ALA A 111 1.39 -27.35 5.74
CA ALA A 111 1.15 -27.91 4.41
C ALA A 111 2.03 -29.14 4.13
N ALA A 112 3.34 -29.04 4.38
CA ALA A 112 4.31 -30.08 4.05
C ALA A 112 4.32 -31.25 5.05
N HIS A 113 4.05 -30.97 6.33
CA HIS A 113 4.16 -31.92 7.43
C HIS A 113 2.96 -31.82 8.39
N PRO A 114 1.73 -32.03 7.91
CA PRO A 114 0.56 -31.98 8.77
C PRO A 114 0.65 -33.05 9.86
N THR A 115 0.29 -32.64 11.07
CA THR A 115 0.19 -33.47 12.27
C THR A 115 -1.27 -33.74 12.58
N GLU A 116 -1.57 -34.66 13.50
CA GLU A 116 -2.95 -34.88 13.95
C GLU A 116 -3.57 -33.60 14.53
N ASP A 117 -2.77 -32.74 15.17
CA ASP A 117 -3.21 -31.52 15.84
C ASP A 117 -3.56 -30.37 14.88
N ASN A 118 -3.04 -30.39 13.64
CA ASN A 118 -3.24 -29.33 12.65
C ASN A 118 -3.84 -29.81 11.33
N ALA A 119 -4.15 -31.10 11.21
CA ALA A 119 -4.83 -31.68 10.06
C ALA A 119 -6.13 -30.92 9.77
N GLY A 120 -6.32 -30.52 8.51
CA GLY A 120 -7.49 -29.79 8.03
C GLY A 120 -7.40 -28.26 8.11
N MET A 121 -6.34 -27.69 8.69
CA MET A 121 -6.12 -26.23 8.72
C MET A 121 -5.69 -25.66 7.35
N VAL A 122 -5.21 -26.51 6.44
CA VAL A 122 -4.79 -26.14 5.07
C VAL A 122 -5.62 -26.97 4.09
N GLN A 123 -6.12 -26.33 3.04
CA GLN A 123 -6.91 -26.95 1.99
C GLN A 123 -6.04 -27.82 1.06
N GLU A 124 -6.67 -28.78 0.38
CA GLU A 124 -5.97 -29.64 -0.59
C GLU A 124 -5.65 -28.92 -1.91
N SER A 125 -6.46 -27.91 -2.29
CA SER A 125 -6.27 -27.08 -3.47
C SER A 125 -5.27 -25.94 -3.24
N GLY A 126 -4.55 -25.58 -4.31
CA GLY A 126 -3.72 -24.38 -4.32
C GLY A 126 -4.54 -23.13 -4.70
N TRP A 127 -4.11 -21.97 -4.23
CA TRP A 127 -4.74 -20.68 -4.49
C TRP A 127 -4.66 -20.33 -5.98
N GLU A 128 -5.81 -20.04 -6.60
CA GLU A 128 -5.94 -19.77 -8.05
C GLU A 128 -5.27 -20.82 -8.96
N GLY A 129 -5.11 -22.06 -8.48
CA GLY A 129 -4.41 -23.13 -9.21
C GLY A 129 -2.88 -23.10 -9.06
N HIS A 130 -2.31 -22.19 -8.27
CA HIS A 130 -0.91 -22.19 -7.89
C HIS A 130 -0.65 -23.18 -6.76
N GLU A 131 -0.15 -24.37 -7.10
CA GLU A 131 0.11 -25.44 -6.13
C GLU A 131 1.12 -25.07 -5.03
N GLN A 132 1.94 -24.04 -5.26
CA GLN A 132 2.93 -23.54 -4.30
C GLN A 132 2.32 -22.67 -3.19
N LEU A 133 1.07 -22.22 -3.35
CA LEU A 133 0.34 -21.40 -2.40
C LEU A 133 -0.87 -22.20 -1.90
N ARG A 134 -0.80 -22.72 -0.68
CA ARG A 134 -1.79 -23.64 -0.11
C ARG A 134 -2.77 -22.85 0.74
N GLU A 135 -4.03 -22.80 0.34
CA GLU A 135 -5.04 -22.00 1.04
C GLU A 135 -5.27 -22.48 2.47
N LEU A 136 -5.44 -21.55 3.39
CA LEU A 136 -5.87 -21.85 4.75
C LEU A 136 -7.38 -22.17 4.75
N ASN A 137 -7.80 -22.99 5.71
CA ASN A 137 -9.21 -23.30 5.92
C ASN A 137 -9.81 -22.31 6.92
N HIS A 138 -10.36 -21.19 6.44
CA HIS A 138 -10.93 -20.15 7.29
C HIS A 138 -12.21 -20.57 8.04
N ALA A 139 -12.78 -21.75 7.75
CA ALA A 139 -13.85 -22.33 8.55
C ALA A 139 -13.33 -23.06 9.81
N ASP A 140 -12.03 -23.34 9.89
CA ASP A 140 -11.40 -23.96 11.05
C ASP A 140 -11.03 -22.90 12.10
N PRO A 141 -11.60 -22.95 13.32
CA PRO A 141 -11.32 -21.94 14.35
C PRO A 141 -9.85 -21.89 14.76
N ARG A 142 -9.08 -22.98 14.59
CA ARG A 142 -7.64 -23.00 14.87
C ARG A 142 -6.86 -22.08 13.93
N VAL A 143 -7.35 -21.86 12.71
CA VAL A 143 -6.76 -20.89 11.78
C VAL A 143 -6.97 -19.47 12.30
N ALA A 144 -8.16 -19.15 12.81
CA ALA A 144 -8.40 -17.86 13.43
C ALA A 144 -7.52 -17.65 14.68
N ASP A 145 -7.37 -18.68 15.53
CA ASP A 145 -6.47 -18.64 16.69
C ASP A 145 -5.03 -18.35 16.29
N MET A 146 -4.54 -19.06 15.26
CA MET A 146 -3.19 -18.87 14.73
C MET A 146 -2.98 -17.45 14.20
N VAL A 147 -3.92 -16.94 13.38
CA VAL A 147 -3.80 -15.60 12.79
C VAL A 147 -3.82 -14.51 13.88
N VAL A 148 -4.68 -14.65 14.89
CA VAL A 148 -4.71 -13.72 16.04
C VAL A 148 -3.37 -13.75 16.79
N ASP A 149 -2.81 -14.93 17.05
CA ASP A 149 -1.52 -15.07 17.75
C ASP A 149 -0.37 -14.44 16.95
N ILE A 150 -0.29 -14.69 15.64
CA ILE A 150 0.70 -14.07 14.74
C ILE A 150 0.54 -12.54 14.77
N MET A 151 -0.69 -12.04 14.63
CA MET A 151 -0.94 -10.60 14.62
C MET A 151 -0.50 -9.95 15.93
N CYS A 152 -0.90 -10.52 17.06
CA CYS A 152 -0.53 -10.04 18.39
C CYS A 152 0.98 -10.14 18.65
N HIS A 153 1.65 -11.18 18.14
CA HIS A 153 3.10 -11.33 18.25
C HIS A 153 3.84 -10.14 17.65
N TRP A 154 3.59 -9.80 16.38
CA TRP A 154 4.30 -8.71 15.71
C TRP A 154 3.86 -7.32 16.16
N LEU A 155 2.61 -7.15 16.59
CA LEU A 155 2.19 -5.92 17.28
C LEU A 155 2.95 -5.76 18.61
N GLY A 156 3.16 -6.86 19.34
CA GLY A 156 4.01 -6.89 20.53
C GLY A 156 5.48 -6.59 20.26
N LYS A 157 5.95 -6.85 19.02
CA LYS A 157 7.29 -6.48 18.52
C LYS A 157 7.33 -5.12 17.82
N GLY A 158 6.30 -4.28 17.98
CA GLY A 158 6.30 -2.87 17.59
C GLY A 158 5.72 -2.54 16.21
N ALA A 159 5.05 -3.47 15.53
CA ALA A 159 4.17 -3.10 14.42
C ALA A 159 2.98 -2.26 14.93
N ASP A 160 2.48 -1.34 14.10
CA ASP A 160 1.39 -0.41 14.44
C ASP A 160 0.06 -0.75 13.74
N ALA A 161 0.14 -1.44 12.60
CA ALA A 161 -1.01 -1.76 11.76
C ALA A 161 -0.77 -2.99 10.88
N TRP A 162 -1.84 -3.52 10.30
CA TRP A 162 -1.81 -4.65 9.37
C TRP A 162 -2.44 -4.29 8.04
N ARG A 163 -1.73 -4.61 6.94
CA ARG A 163 -2.31 -4.79 5.60
C ARG A 163 -2.62 -6.27 5.44
N LEU A 164 -3.83 -6.61 5.03
CA LEU A 164 -4.30 -7.98 4.87
C LEU A 164 -4.29 -8.32 3.38
N ASP A 165 -3.39 -9.23 3.01
CA ASP A 165 -3.22 -9.68 1.62
C ASP A 165 -4.47 -10.39 1.11
N VAL A 166 -4.84 -10.11 -0.14
CA VAL A 166 -6.00 -10.69 -0.83
C VAL A 166 -7.23 -10.82 0.07
N ALA A 167 -7.51 -9.79 0.88
CA ALA A 167 -8.56 -9.82 1.90
C ALA A 167 -9.95 -10.13 1.30
N TYR A 168 -10.16 -9.81 0.03
CA TYR A 168 -11.35 -10.14 -0.75
C TYR A 168 -11.58 -11.65 -0.95
N ALA A 169 -10.54 -12.48 -0.86
CA ALA A 169 -10.59 -13.92 -1.05
C ALA A 169 -10.88 -14.67 0.27
N VAL A 170 -10.74 -14.00 1.40
CA VAL A 170 -11.01 -14.55 2.73
C VAL A 170 -12.40 -14.09 3.20
N PRO A 171 -13.22 -14.97 3.82
CA PRO A 171 -14.56 -14.59 4.26
C PRO A 171 -14.54 -13.41 5.23
N SER A 172 -15.44 -12.43 5.02
CA SER A 172 -15.45 -11.21 5.86
C SER A 172 -15.74 -11.52 7.33
N GLU A 173 -16.55 -12.52 7.64
CA GLU A 173 -16.81 -12.96 9.02
C GLU A 173 -15.58 -13.51 9.73
N PHE A 174 -14.63 -14.10 8.98
CA PHE A 174 -13.35 -14.52 9.52
C PHE A 174 -12.54 -13.29 9.94
N TRP A 175 -12.48 -12.27 9.07
CA TRP A 175 -11.80 -11.02 9.40
C TRP A 175 -12.44 -10.28 10.57
N ALA A 176 -13.77 -10.22 10.64
CA ALA A 176 -14.46 -9.63 11.78
C ALA A 176 -14.04 -10.31 13.09
N THR A 177 -14.04 -11.65 13.10
CA THR A 177 -13.64 -12.45 14.27
C THR A 177 -12.18 -12.20 14.66
N VAL A 178 -11.26 -12.22 13.69
CA VAL A 178 -9.82 -12.03 13.95
C VAL A 178 -9.55 -10.60 14.43
N THR A 179 -10.03 -9.59 13.72
CA THR A 179 -9.74 -8.18 14.03
C THR A 179 -10.33 -7.74 15.36
N GLU A 180 -11.52 -8.23 15.75
CA GLU A 180 -12.07 -8.01 17.09
C GLU A 180 -11.17 -8.58 18.18
N ARG A 181 -10.76 -9.84 18.06
CA ARG A 181 -9.89 -10.50 19.02
C ARG A 181 -8.52 -9.84 19.15
N VAL A 182 -7.94 -9.38 18.05
CA VAL A 182 -6.66 -8.63 18.09
C VAL A 182 -6.86 -7.29 18.80
N ARG A 183 -7.98 -6.58 18.56
CA ARG A 183 -8.30 -5.31 19.24
C ARG A 183 -8.55 -5.48 20.74
N GLU A 184 -8.89 -6.67 21.25
CA GLU A 184 -8.94 -6.93 22.69
C GLU A 184 -7.56 -6.76 23.35
N HIS A 185 -6.48 -7.07 22.62
CA HIS A 185 -5.09 -6.92 23.07
C HIS A 185 -4.47 -5.58 22.65
N PHE A 186 -4.82 -5.09 21.45
CA PHE A 186 -4.27 -3.88 20.85
C PHE A 186 -5.41 -2.95 20.37
N PRO A 187 -6.08 -2.19 21.25
CA PRO A 187 -7.30 -1.45 20.90
C PRO A 187 -7.14 -0.37 19.82
N ASN A 188 -5.92 0.09 19.58
CA ASN A 188 -5.60 1.14 18.61
C ASN A 188 -5.03 0.61 17.28
N VAL A 189 -4.90 -0.71 17.13
CA VAL A 189 -4.42 -1.31 15.87
C VAL A 189 -5.41 -1.00 14.75
N ALA A 190 -4.87 -0.75 13.56
CA ALA A 190 -5.65 -0.50 12.37
C ALA A 190 -5.41 -1.57 11.30
N PHE A 191 -6.47 -1.91 10.56
CA PHE A 191 -6.46 -2.94 9.52
C PHE A 191 -6.82 -2.35 8.15
N LEU A 192 -5.94 -2.58 7.19
CA LEU A 192 -6.12 -2.27 5.78
C LEU A 192 -6.36 -3.57 5.01
N GLY A 193 -7.50 -3.75 4.34
CA GLY A 193 -7.75 -4.90 3.49
C GLY A 193 -7.37 -4.65 2.03
N GLU A 194 -6.65 -5.58 1.41
CA GLU A 194 -6.58 -5.61 -0.05
C GLU A 194 -7.90 -6.14 -0.65
N VAL A 195 -8.55 -5.29 -1.43
CA VAL A 195 -9.78 -5.61 -2.15
C VAL A 195 -9.65 -5.15 -3.61
N LEU A 196 -9.78 -6.10 -4.53
CA LEU A 196 -9.66 -5.87 -5.97
C LEU A 196 -11.01 -5.82 -6.69
N HIS A 197 -12.04 -6.45 -6.12
CA HIS A 197 -13.33 -6.62 -6.77
C HIS A 197 -14.48 -6.69 -5.75
N GLY A 198 -15.71 -6.50 -6.23
CA GLY A 198 -16.91 -6.51 -5.41
C GLY A 198 -17.27 -5.11 -4.89
N ASP A 199 -18.03 -5.05 -3.79
CA ASP A 199 -18.32 -3.80 -3.09
C ASP A 199 -17.27 -3.62 -1.99
N PHE A 200 -16.30 -2.76 -2.26
CA PHE A 200 -15.08 -2.59 -1.45
C PHE A 200 -15.43 -2.19 -0.02
N ALA A 201 -16.34 -1.22 0.12
CA ALA A 201 -16.74 -0.69 1.40
C ALA A 201 -17.64 -1.68 2.17
N ALA A 202 -18.46 -2.47 1.49
CA ALA A 202 -19.24 -3.52 2.14
C ALA A 202 -18.34 -4.64 2.68
N ILE A 203 -17.36 -5.11 1.90
CA ILE A 203 -16.38 -6.12 2.32
C ILE A 203 -15.61 -5.63 3.55
N GLY A 204 -15.05 -4.41 3.49
CA GLY A 204 -14.29 -3.84 4.59
C GLY A 204 -15.13 -3.69 5.87
N ARG A 205 -16.37 -3.17 5.77
CA ARG A 205 -17.26 -3.06 6.93
C ARG A 205 -17.64 -4.41 7.50
N ALA A 206 -17.96 -5.40 6.67
CA ALA A 206 -18.31 -6.73 7.12
C ALA A 206 -17.14 -7.44 7.81
N GLY A 207 -15.89 -7.13 7.42
CA GLY A 207 -14.67 -7.62 8.05
C GLY A 207 -14.16 -6.80 9.23
N HIS A 208 -14.88 -5.76 9.66
CA HIS A 208 -14.45 -4.80 10.68
C HIS A 208 -13.08 -4.17 10.39
N LEU A 209 -12.77 -3.97 9.11
CA LEU A 209 -11.55 -3.31 8.64
C LEU A 209 -11.67 -1.78 8.75
N ASP A 210 -10.56 -1.09 8.92
CA ASP A 210 -10.51 0.37 9.03
C ASP A 210 -10.39 1.04 7.65
N ALA A 211 -9.73 0.37 6.71
CA ALA A 211 -9.56 0.83 5.34
C ALA A 211 -9.50 -0.31 4.32
N VAL A 212 -9.72 0.01 3.04
CA VAL A 212 -9.53 -0.93 1.91
C VAL A 212 -8.83 -0.24 0.73
N THR A 213 -8.13 -1.00 -0.10
CA THR A 213 -7.38 -0.49 -1.28
C THR A 213 -8.29 0.13 -2.35
N ALA A 214 -7.87 1.25 -2.95
CA ALA A 214 -8.63 1.97 -3.99
C ALA A 214 -8.23 1.59 -5.45
N TYR A 215 -8.20 0.30 -5.81
CA TYR A 215 -7.76 -0.15 -7.13
C TYR A 215 -8.58 0.42 -8.31
N GLU A 216 -9.87 0.67 -8.12
CA GLU A 216 -10.69 1.30 -9.17
C GLU A 216 -10.25 2.73 -9.48
N LEU A 217 -9.93 3.51 -8.43
CA LEU A 217 -9.39 4.86 -8.61
C LEU A 217 -7.99 4.83 -9.21
N TRP A 218 -7.13 3.91 -8.76
CA TRP A 218 -5.80 3.71 -9.36
C TRP A 218 -5.91 3.47 -10.86
N LYS A 219 -6.75 2.50 -11.28
CA LYS A 219 -6.91 2.15 -12.69
C LYS A 219 -7.45 3.33 -13.51
N GLY A 220 -8.50 3.99 -13.03
CA GLY A 220 -9.07 5.16 -13.68
C GLY A 220 -8.10 6.33 -13.76
N THR A 221 -7.25 6.52 -12.76
CA THR A 221 -6.25 7.60 -12.74
C THR A 221 -5.25 7.43 -13.89
N TRP A 222 -4.53 6.31 -13.96
CA TRP A 222 -3.49 6.17 -14.97
C TRP A 222 -4.07 6.03 -16.37
N SER A 223 -5.17 5.29 -16.56
CA SER A 223 -5.68 5.03 -17.91
C SER A 223 -6.26 6.30 -18.52
N SER A 224 -6.98 7.10 -17.75
CA SER A 224 -7.53 8.36 -18.24
C SER A 224 -6.47 9.41 -18.55
N ILE A 225 -5.33 9.43 -17.84
CA ILE A 225 -4.19 10.27 -18.19
C ILE A 225 -3.54 9.77 -19.47
N HIS A 226 -3.29 8.47 -19.60
CA HIS A 226 -2.67 7.87 -20.79
C HIS A 226 -3.51 8.08 -22.06
N ASP A 227 -4.80 7.80 -21.98
CA ASP A 227 -5.72 7.87 -23.12
C ASP A 227 -6.29 9.27 -23.36
N VAL A 228 -5.96 10.25 -22.49
CA VAL A 228 -6.48 11.62 -22.50
C VAL A 228 -8.01 11.63 -22.55
N ASN A 229 -8.59 10.90 -21.58
CA ASN A 229 -10.02 10.67 -21.49
C ASN A 229 -10.53 10.86 -20.06
N PHE A 230 -10.68 12.12 -19.62
CA PHE A 230 -11.16 12.39 -18.27
C PHE A 230 -12.66 12.17 -18.05
N TRP A 231 -13.42 11.72 -19.06
CA TRP A 231 -14.76 11.15 -18.80
C TRP A 231 -14.66 9.86 -17.98
N GLU A 232 -13.66 9.03 -18.25
CA GLU A 232 -13.40 7.82 -17.47
C GLU A 232 -12.88 8.15 -16.07
N LEU A 233 -12.03 9.17 -15.94
CA LEU A 233 -11.57 9.63 -14.63
C LEU A 233 -12.75 10.15 -13.80
N ALA A 234 -13.66 10.92 -14.40
CA ALA A 234 -14.86 11.36 -13.72
C ALA A 234 -15.71 10.19 -13.20
N HIS A 235 -15.86 9.13 -13.99
CA HIS A 235 -16.55 7.92 -13.54
C HIS A 235 -15.86 7.25 -12.36
N ALA A 236 -14.53 7.12 -12.40
CA ALA A 236 -13.74 6.56 -11.31
C ALA A 236 -13.83 7.42 -10.03
N LEU A 237 -13.79 8.74 -10.17
CA LEU A 237 -13.94 9.70 -9.07
C LEU A 237 -15.34 9.65 -8.45
N GLU A 238 -16.40 9.58 -9.26
CA GLU A 238 -17.78 9.44 -8.79
C GLU A 238 -17.98 8.13 -8.00
N ARG A 239 -17.36 7.02 -8.44
CA ARG A 239 -17.34 5.76 -7.68
C ARG A 239 -16.55 5.88 -6.38
N HIS A 240 -15.36 6.49 -6.44
CA HIS A 240 -14.53 6.75 -5.27
C HIS A 240 -15.25 7.60 -4.22
N ALA A 241 -16.00 8.63 -4.64
CA ALA A 241 -16.83 9.44 -3.76
C ALA A 241 -17.87 8.58 -3.01
N GLY A 242 -18.49 7.62 -3.70
CA GLY A 242 -19.40 6.65 -3.09
C GLY A 242 -18.71 5.82 -2.00
N PHE A 243 -17.56 5.20 -2.30
CA PHE A 243 -16.84 4.37 -1.33
C PHE A 243 -16.30 5.17 -0.15
N SER A 244 -15.58 6.26 -0.43
CA SER A 244 -14.90 7.10 0.58
C SER A 244 -15.86 7.79 1.54
N SER A 245 -17.13 8.01 1.15
CA SER A 245 -18.16 8.52 2.06
C SER A 245 -18.55 7.54 3.18
N THR A 246 -18.17 6.27 3.06
CA THR A 246 -18.60 5.19 3.98
C THR A 246 -17.46 4.41 4.63
N MET A 247 -16.24 4.52 4.11
CA MET A 247 -15.06 3.83 4.58
C MET A 247 -13.79 4.56 4.10
N THR A 248 -12.73 4.54 4.89
CA THR A 248 -11.44 5.08 4.44
C THR A 248 -10.89 4.22 3.31
N MET A 249 -10.43 4.85 2.24
CA MET A 249 -9.83 4.16 1.10
C MET A 249 -8.33 4.39 1.11
N GLN A 250 -7.49 3.35 1.02
CA GLN A 250 -6.07 3.54 0.74
C GLN A 250 -5.89 3.92 -0.73
N THR A 251 -5.51 5.16 -0.97
CA THR A 251 -5.27 5.69 -2.32
C THR A 251 -3.81 5.53 -2.70
N PHE A 252 -3.55 5.17 -3.95
CA PHE A 252 -2.19 4.98 -4.49
C PHE A 252 -2.21 5.13 -6.01
N VAL A 253 -1.04 5.43 -6.58
CA VAL A 253 -0.84 5.49 -8.04
C VAL A 253 0.11 4.39 -8.55
N GLY A 254 0.80 3.72 -7.62
CA GLY A 254 1.63 2.56 -7.85
C GLY A 254 1.69 1.69 -6.60
N ASN A 255 2.06 0.43 -6.78
CA ASN A 255 2.37 -0.53 -5.73
C ASN A 255 3.22 -1.67 -6.34
N HIS A 256 3.49 -2.71 -5.56
CA HIS A 256 4.35 -3.82 -5.97
C HIS A 256 3.72 -4.82 -6.94
N ASP A 257 2.45 -4.66 -7.32
CA ASP A 257 1.71 -5.57 -8.22
C ASP A 257 1.26 -4.91 -9.53
N VAL A 258 1.60 -3.63 -9.74
CA VAL A 258 1.20 -2.87 -10.92
C VAL A 258 2.38 -2.18 -11.59
N ASN A 259 2.23 -1.84 -12.87
CA ASN A 259 3.23 -1.07 -13.61
C ASN A 259 3.52 0.27 -12.93
N ARG A 260 4.78 0.70 -12.97
CA ARG A 260 5.20 1.99 -12.42
C ARG A 260 4.46 3.12 -13.09
N ILE A 261 3.96 4.08 -12.30
CA ILE A 261 3.10 5.16 -12.83
C ILE A 261 3.78 5.93 -13.96
N ALA A 262 5.06 6.26 -13.79
CA ALA A 262 5.78 7.05 -14.78
C ALA A 262 6.15 6.26 -16.05
N SER A 263 6.14 4.91 -16.01
CA SER A 263 6.15 4.09 -17.22
C SER A 263 4.84 4.17 -17.98
N GLN A 264 3.71 4.23 -17.27
CA GLN A 264 2.39 4.24 -17.87
C GLN A 264 2.00 5.59 -18.47
N VAL A 265 2.35 6.70 -17.82
CA VAL A 265 1.85 8.04 -18.20
C VAL A 265 2.96 9.08 -18.43
N GLY A 266 4.22 8.67 -18.38
CA GLY A 266 5.36 9.59 -18.45
C GLY A 266 5.50 10.47 -17.20
N ASP A 267 6.53 11.31 -17.19
CA ASP A 267 6.84 12.18 -16.04
C ASP A 267 5.74 13.24 -15.80
N ALA A 268 5.29 13.88 -16.88
CA ALA A 268 4.22 14.88 -16.82
C ALA A 268 2.89 14.29 -16.35
N GLY A 269 2.54 13.09 -16.83
CA GLY A 269 1.35 12.37 -16.36
C GLY A 269 1.49 11.92 -14.91
N ALA A 270 2.69 11.54 -14.46
CA ALA A 270 2.94 11.17 -13.08
C ALA A 270 2.70 12.34 -12.11
N VAL A 271 2.92 13.59 -12.53
CA VAL A 271 2.53 14.78 -11.75
C VAL A 271 1.01 14.89 -11.59
N LEU A 272 0.24 14.64 -12.65
CA LEU A 272 -1.22 14.65 -12.56
C LEU A 272 -1.73 13.53 -11.63
N ALA A 273 -1.14 12.33 -11.74
CA ALA A 273 -1.47 11.20 -10.89
C ALA A 273 -1.14 11.51 -9.41
N ALA A 274 0.04 12.08 -9.12
CA ALA A 274 0.42 12.51 -7.78
C ALA A 274 -0.52 13.60 -7.25
N THR A 275 -0.92 14.55 -8.09
CA THR A 275 -1.90 15.58 -7.69
C THR A 275 -3.19 14.92 -7.24
N ILE A 276 -3.74 13.99 -8.02
CA ILE A 276 -4.94 13.21 -7.67
C ILE A 276 -4.73 12.46 -6.34
N LEU A 277 -3.62 11.74 -6.18
CA LEU A 277 -3.30 10.96 -4.98
C LEU A 277 -3.44 11.77 -3.69
N PHE A 278 -2.94 13.00 -3.69
CA PHE A 278 -2.87 13.82 -2.48
C PHE A 278 -4.10 14.70 -2.23
N THR A 279 -4.98 14.87 -3.22
CA THR A 279 -6.17 15.74 -3.07
C THR A 279 -7.49 14.99 -2.93
N VAL A 280 -7.58 13.70 -3.29
CA VAL A 280 -8.80 12.91 -3.08
C VAL A 280 -8.98 12.47 -1.60
N PRO A 281 -10.23 12.19 -1.15
CA PRO A 281 -10.47 11.56 0.15
C PRO A 281 -9.85 10.17 0.27
N GLY A 282 -9.49 9.77 1.49
CA GLY A 282 -8.78 8.51 1.77
C GLY A 282 -7.38 8.71 2.33
N MET A 283 -6.60 7.64 2.38
CA MET A 283 -5.29 7.56 3.02
C MET A 283 -4.21 7.29 1.94
N PRO A 284 -3.37 8.28 1.58
CA PRO A 284 -2.43 8.14 0.48
C PRO A 284 -1.25 7.24 0.82
N SER A 285 -0.82 6.45 -0.16
CA SER A 285 0.34 5.59 -0.13
C SER A 285 1.22 5.84 -1.37
N VAL A 286 2.47 6.20 -1.14
CA VAL A 286 3.52 6.38 -2.15
C VAL A 286 4.29 5.08 -2.28
N TYR A 287 4.42 4.52 -3.48
CA TYR A 287 5.25 3.34 -3.71
C TYR A 287 6.71 3.75 -3.94
N TYR A 288 7.64 3.11 -3.24
CA TYR A 288 9.03 3.56 -3.18
C TYR A 288 9.64 3.81 -4.57
N GLY A 289 10.14 5.02 -4.79
CA GLY A 289 10.77 5.44 -6.04
C GLY A 289 9.80 6.06 -7.06
N ASP A 290 8.48 5.98 -6.87
CA ASP A 290 7.54 6.70 -7.75
C ASP A 290 7.71 8.23 -7.62
N GLU A 291 8.10 8.70 -6.43
CA GLU A 291 8.48 10.10 -6.19
C GLU A 291 9.80 10.50 -6.89
N GLN A 292 10.58 9.52 -7.37
CA GLN A 292 11.80 9.70 -8.17
C GLN A 292 11.58 9.29 -9.64
N ALA A 293 10.33 9.09 -10.04
CA ALA A 293 9.93 8.67 -11.38
C ALA A 293 10.52 7.31 -11.81
N PHE A 294 10.66 6.36 -10.87
CA PHE A 294 11.13 5.01 -11.20
C PHE A 294 10.27 4.38 -12.31
N ARG A 295 10.93 3.60 -13.17
CA ARG A 295 10.32 2.95 -14.34
C ARG A 295 10.30 1.44 -14.15
N GLY A 296 9.27 0.80 -14.71
CA GLY A 296 9.07 -0.64 -14.64
C GLY A 296 7.70 -1.04 -15.17
N GLU A 297 7.67 -2.12 -15.96
CA GLU A 297 6.47 -2.77 -16.45
C GLU A 297 6.51 -4.25 -16.09
N LYS A 298 5.36 -4.81 -15.71
CA LYS A 298 5.24 -6.24 -15.44
C LYS A 298 5.65 -7.02 -16.69
N ALA A 299 6.56 -7.94 -16.49
CA ALA A 299 6.93 -8.94 -17.48
C ALA A 299 5.95 -10.13 -17.43
N GLU A 300 6.22 -11.17 -18.22
CA GLU A 300 5.50 -12.43 -18.18
C GLU A 300 6.26 -13.49 -17.37
N GLY A 301 5.52 -14.44 -16.80
CA GLY A 301 6.08 -15.63 -16.16
C GLY A 301 6.54 -15.42 -14.71
N PHE A 302 7.45 -16.26 -14.25
CA PHE A 302 7.83 -16.38 -12.83
C PHE A 302 8.53 -15.14 -12.24
N ALA A 303 9.08 -14.27 -13.10
CA ALA A 303 9.74 -13.01 -12.73
C ALA A 303 8.96 -11.78 -13.21
N ALA A 304 7.64 -11.93 -13.39
CA ALA A 304 6.76 -10.88 -13.90
C ALA A 304 6.91 -9.55 -13.15
N ASP A 305 7.06 -9.61 -11.82
CA ASP A 305 7.04 -8.40 -10.99
C ASP A 305 8.42 -7.82 -10.71
N ASP A 306 9.50 -8.50 -11.08
CA ASP A 306 10.87 -8.04 -10.81
C ASP A 306 11.13 -6.61 -11.35
N PRO A 307 10.69 -6.23 -12.57
CA PRO A 307 10.94 -4.89 -13.09
C PRO A 307 10.20 -3.78 -12.33
N ILE A 308 9.08 -4.09 -11.66
CA ILE A 308 8.30 -3.12 -10.87
C ILE A 308 8.76 -3.07 -9.40
N ARG A 309 9.65 -3.98 -8.99
CA ARG A 309 10.23 -4.09 -7.64
C ARG A 309 11.76 -3.88 -7.66
N PRO A 310 12.31 -2.80 -8.27
CA PRO A 310 13.75 -2.60 -8.38
C PRO A 310 14.45 -2.45 -7.02
N PRO A 311 15.72 -2.84 -6.89
CA PRO A 311 16.48 -2.59 -5.67
C PRO A 311 16.70 -1.09 -5.45
N LEU A 312 16.73 -0.69 -4.19
CA LEU A 312 17.19 0.64 -3.80
C LEU A 312 18.73 0.65 -3.70
N PRO A 313 19.39 1.79 -3.99
CA PRO A 313 20.79 1.97 -3.64
C PRO A 313 21.00 1.85 -2.12
N GLU A 314 22.26 1.74 -1.69
CA GLU A 314 22.57 1.64 -0.26
C GLU A 314 22.15 2.89 0.52
N ASN A 315 22.25 4.06 -0.11
CA ASN A 315 21.87 5.33 0.47
C ASN A 315 21.08 6.19 -0.55
N PRO A 316 20.08 6.98 -0.11
CA PRO A 316 19.38 7.94 -0.97
C PRO A 316 20.30 8.92 -1.73
N ALA A 317 21.49 9.24 -1.19
CA ALA A 317 22.47 10.10 -1.85
C ALA A 317 23.04 9.53 -3.17
N GLU A 318 22.84 8.23 -3.43
CA GLU A 318 23.25 7.57 -4.68
C GLU A 318 22.14 7.57 -5.75
N LEU A 319 20.96 8.12 -5.43
CA LEU A 319 19.89 8.30 -6.41
C LEU A 319 20.35 9.21 -7.56
N ALA A 320 19.84 8.91 -8.76
CA ALA A 320 20.08 9.73 -9.94
C ALA A 320 19.54 11.16 -9.73
N GLU A 321 20.28 12.16 -10.21
CA GLU A 321 19.88 13.57 -10.08
C GLU A 321 18.55 13.90 -10.81
N LEU A 322 18.17 13.07 -11.79
CA LEU A 322 17.05 13.30 -12.70
C LEU A 322 15.66 13.22 -12.03
N GLY A 323 15.54 12.54 -10.88
CA GLY A 323 14.25 12.33 -10.21
C GLY A 323 13.91 13.40 -9.16
N TRP A 324 14.89 14.21 -8.72
CA TRP A 324 14.71 15.10 -7.57
C TRP A 324 13.68 16.21 -7.77
N TRP A 325 13.46 16.66 -8.99
CA TRP A 325 12.41 17.66 -9.26
C TRP A 325 11.01 17.08 -8.95
N LEU A 326 10.78 15.80 -9.24
CA LEU A 326 9.52 15.13 -8.93
C LEU A 326 9.43 14.85 -7.43
N TYR A 327 10.55 14.52 -6.77
CA TYR A 327 10.60 14.37 -5.32
C TYR A 327 10.16 15.65 -4.60
N HIS A 328 10.69 16.81 -5.01
CA HIS A 328 10.29 18.10 -4.43
C HIS A 328 8.82 18.43 -4.72
N LEU A 329 8.31 18.06 -5.90
CA LEU A 329 6.89 18.19 -6.20
C LEU A 329 6.02 17.32 -5.29
N TYR A 330 6.44 16.08 -5.02
CA TYR A 330 5.78 15.22 -4.02
C TYR A 330 5.84 15.85 -2.62
N GLN A 331 6.96 16.46 -2.22
CA GLN A 331 7.05 17.19 -0.94
C GLN A 331 6.01 18.32 -0.85
N GLU A 332 5.81 19.09 -1.92
CA GLU A 332 4.79 20.15 -1.97
C GLU A 332 3.37 19.59 -1.80
N LEU A 333 3.04 18.54 -2.55
CA LEU A 333 1.72 17.89 -2.50
C LEU A 333 1.46 17.20 -1.15
N ILE A 334 2.47 16.52 -0.58
CA ILE A 334 2.38 15.92 0.75
C ILE A 334 2.22 17.01 1.81
N ALA A 335 2.97 18.11 1.72
CA ALA A 335 2.81 19.23 2.64
C ALA A 335 1.42 19.85 2.54
N LEU A 336 0.87 20.03 1.32
CA LEU A 336 -0.51 20.46 1.10
C LEU A 336 -1.49 19.51 1.79
N ARG A 337 -1.34 18.20 1.57
CA ARG A 337 -2.19 17.18 2.20
C ARG A 337 -2.13 17.23 3.72
N ARG A 338 -0.94 17.34 4.30
CA ARG A 338 -0.74 17.38 5.76
C ARG A 338 -1.31 18.63 6.43
N ARG A 339 -1.31 19.77 5.75
CA ARG A 339 -1.96 21.01 6.23
C ARG A 339 -3.49 20.95 6.14
N ASN A 340 -4.02 20.02 5.36
CA ASN A 340 -5.43 19.86 5.06
C ASN A 340 -5.88 18.42 5.34
N ASP A 341 -5.66 17.96 6.58
CA ASP A 341 -6.02 16.62 7.02
C ASP A 341 -7.52 16.29 6.89
N TRP A 342 -8.37 17.33 6.92
CA TRP A 342 -9.79 17.25 6.64
C TRP A 342 -10.11 16.62 5.27
N LEU A 343 -9.17 16.66 4.30
CA LEU A 343 -9.31 15.97 3.02
C LEU A 343 -9.58 14.47 3.18
N THR A 344 -9.07 13.83 4.24
CA THR A 344 -9.20 12.37 4.46
C THR A 344 -10.65 11.89 4.44
N HIS A 345 -11.56 12.67 5.03
CA HIS A 345 -12.98 12.31 5.21
C HIS A 345 -13.94 13.24 4.49
N ALA A 346 -13.42 14.09 3.59
CA ALA A 346 -14.21 15.06 2.85
C ALA A 346 -15.06 14.41 1.74
N LEU A 347 -16.06 15.15 1.25
CA LEU A 347 -16.91 14.73 0.14
C LEU A 347 -16.27 15.13 -1.19
N LEU A 348 -16.29 14.22 -2.17
CA LEU A 348 -15.78 14.47 -3.52
C LEU A 348 -16.92 14.65 -4.53
N GLU A 349 -16.81 15.66 -5.40
CA GLU A 349 -17.74 15.92 -6.50
C GLU A 349 -16.99 16.37 -7.77
N VAL A 350 -17.30 15.77 -8.92
CA VAL A 350 -16.79 16.24 -10.22
C VAL A 350 -17.63 17.44 -10.70
N ARG A 351 -16.98 18.59 -10.93
CA ARG A 351 -17.62 19.86 -11.30
C ARG A 351 -17.67 20.08 -12.80
N ASP A 352 -16.59 19.77 -13.49
CA ASP A 352 -16.47 19.94 -14.95
C ASP A 352 -15.59 18.83 -15.53
N LYS A 353 -15.88 18.42 -16.77
CA LYS A 353 -15.14 17.36 -17.46
C LYS A 353 -15.23 17.51 -18.97
N ALA A 354 -14.09 17.27 -19.61
CA ALA A 354 -13.91 17.12 -21.04
C ALA A 354 -12.90 15.98 -21.27
N ASN A 355 -12.51 15.73 -22.52
CA ASN A 355 -11.48 14.71 -22.80
C ASN A 355 -10.15 15.07 -22.12
N GLU A 356 -9.70 16.31 -22.36
CA GLU A 356 -8.39 16.81 -21.94
C GLU A 356 -8.39 17.55 -20.61
N SER A 357 -9.55 17.82 -19.99
CA SER A 357 -9.60 18.57 -18.73
C SER A 357 -10.67 18.06 -17.78
N ILE A 358 -10.39 18.16 -16.48
CA ILE A 358 -11.33 17.82 -15.42
C ILE A 358 -11.14 18.78 -14.27
N THR A 359 -12.25 19.15 -13.64
CA THR A 359 -12.25 19.84 -12.36
C THR A 359 -13.13 19.09 -11.37
N TYR A 360 -12.60 18.81 -10.18
CA TYR A 360 -13.35 18.22 -9.08
C TYR A 360 -13.12 19.01 -7.79
N ALA A 361 -14.11 18.97 -6.92
CA ALA A 361 -14.08 19.60 -5.62
C ALA A 361 -14.07 18.53 -4.52
N VAL A 362 -13.28 18.77 -3.48
CA VAL A 362 -13.26 18.00 -2.25
C VAL A 362 -13.62 18.94 -1.10
N THR A 363 -14.72 18.65 -0.40
CA THR A 363 -15.40 19.64 0.43
C THR A 363 -15.81 19.10 1.80
N THR A 364 -15.80 20.01 2.77
CA THR A 364 -16.50 19.91 4.06
C THR A 364 -17.44 21.12 4.19
N PRO A 365 -18.27 21.23 5.24
CA PRO A 365 -19.06 22.44 5.44
C PRO A 365 -18.20 23.72 5.61
N GLU A 366 -16.96 23.58 6.06
CA GLU A 366 -16.05 24.69 6.37
C GLU A 366 -14.99 24.95 5.28
N HIS A 367 -14.59 23.93 4.53
CA HIS A 367 -13.46 23.99 3.59
C HIS A 367 -13.80 23.47 2.19
N GLU A 368 -13.18 24.05 1.17
CA GLU A 368 -13.23 23.59 -0.21
C GLU A 368 -11.82 23.46 -0.81
N CYS A 369 -11.55 22.31 -1.42
CA CYS A 369 -10.38 22.05 -2.26
C CYS A 369 -10.86 21.87 -3.70
N LEU A 370 -10.51 22.78 -4.59
CA LEU A 370 -10.81 22.69 -6.01
C LEU A 370 -9.55 22.28 -6.77
N VAL A 371 -9.65 21.17 -7.51
CA VAL A 371 -8.55 20.62 -8.30
C VAL A 371 -8.92 20.69 -9.77
N SER A 372 -8.08 21.31 -10.58
CA SER A 372 -8.21 21.37 -12.04
C SER A 372 -6.99 20.72 -12.69
N LEU A 373 -7.23 19.77 -13.59
CA LEU A 373 -6.20 19.05 -14.33
C LEU A 373 -6.42 19.20 -15.82
N HIS A 374 -5.32 19.26 -16.57
CA HIS A 374 -5.30 19.22 -18.02
C HIS A 374 -4.24 18.22 -18.51
N ALA A 375 -4.59 17.39 -19.49
CA ALA A 375 -3.71 16.46 -20.18
C ALA A 375 -3.95 16.55 -21.70
N GLY A 376 -2.89 16.45 -22.50
CA GLY A 376 -2.95 16.61 -23.96
C GLY A 376 -1.68 17.27 -24.50
N ASP A 377 -1.85 18.30 -25.32
CA ASP A 377 -0.73 19.08 -25.90
C ASP A 377 0.22 19.65 -24.83
N HIS A 378 -0.30 19.91 -23.63
CA HIS A 378 0.47 20.22 -22.44
C HIS A 378 -0.20 19.58 -21.23
N HIS A 379 0.55 19.44 -20.13
CA HIS A 379 0.01 18.95 -18.87
C HIS A 379 0.00 20.08 -17.85
N ALA A 380 -1.07 20.21 -17.08
CA ALA A 380 -1.16 21.20 -16.03
C ALA A 380 -2.02 20.70 -14.87
N ALA A 381 -1.67 21.14 -13.67
CA ALA A 381 -2.40 20.88 -12.45
C ALA A 381 -2.51 22.16 -11.62
N THR A 382 -3.68 22.41 -11.06
CA THR A 382 -3.90 23.51 -10.12
C THR A 382 -4.76 23.03 -8.96
N VAL A 383 -4.33 23.31 -7.74
CA VAL A 383 -5.08 23.02 -6.51
C VAL A 383 -5.32 24.33 -5.77
N THR A 384 -6.57 24.61 -5.48
CA THR A 384 -7.01 25.78 -4.73
C THR A 384 -7.68 25.33 -3.45
N ILE A 385 -7.25 25.84 -2.30
CA ILE A 385 -7.90 25.61 -1.00
C ILE A 385 -8.54 26.92 -0.55
N ASP A 386 -9.83 26.91 -0.26
CA ASP A 386 -10.60 28.07 0.23
C ASP A 386 -10.41 29.35 -0.61
N GLY A 387 -10.29 29.18 -1.93
CA GLY A 387 -10.07 30.27 -2.89
C GLY A 387 -8.62 30.71 -3.09
N HIS A 388 -7.65 30.09 -2.39
CA HIS A 388 -6.23 30.35 -2.52
C HIS A 388 -5.50 29.24 -3.28
N THR A 389 -4.72 29.59 -4.30
CA THR A 389 -3.88 28.61 -5.03
C THR A 389 -2.76 28.12 -4.12
N GLU A 390 -2.80 26.84 -3.77
CA GLU A 390 -1.82 26.18 -2.90
C GLU A 390 -0.80 25.35 -3.70
N PHE A 391 -1.16 24.97 -4.94
CA PHE A 391 -0.27 24.26 -5.86
C PHE A 391 -0.63 24.62 -7.30
N GLU A 392 0.38 24.93 -8.12
CA GLU A 392 0.24 25.10 -9.57
C GLU A 392 1.47 24.51 -10.26
N TRP A 393 1.23 23.69 -11.28
CA TRP A 393 2.28 23.11 -12.11
C TRP A 393 1.87 23.12 -13.59
N ARG A 394 2.84 23.37 -14.46
CA ARG A 394 2.70 23.36 -15.93
C ARG A 394 3.93 22.68 -16.53
N GLY A 395 3.71 21.64 -17.33
CA GLY A 395 4.73 20.83 -17.98
C GLY A 395 4.91 21.11 -19.47
#